data_AF-A0A514JPB8-F1
#
_entry.id   AF-A0A514JPB8-F1
#
_cell.length_a   1.000
_cell.length_b   1.000
_cell.length_c   1.000
_cell.angle_alpha   90.00
_cell.angle_beta   90.00
_cell.angle_gamma   90.00
#
_symmetry.space_group_name_H-M   'P 1'
#
loop_
_entity.id
_entity.type
_entity.pdbx_description
1 polymer ?
#
loop_
_entity_poly.entity_id
_entity_poly.type
_entity_poly.pdbx_seq_one_letter_code
_entity_poly.pdbx_strand_id
1 'polypeptide(L)' 'MSTPDIRVEKGHAEPEEVAAITAILLARAATRPSAAPAHRGRARAGWRRLERESGFRAPHSWR' A
#
# COMPACT_ATOMS: atom_id res chain seq x y z
N MET A 1 22.54 -6.97 -18.95
CA MET A 1 22.74 -6.02 -17.84
C MET A 1 21.77 -6.39 -16.75
N SER A 2 22.22 -6.68 -15.54
CA SER A 2 21.35 -7.06 -14.42
C SER A 2 20.60 -5.81 -13.96
N THR A 3 19.26 -5.84 -14.00
CA THR A 3 18.44 -4.79 -13.41
C THR A 3 18.42 -4.95 -11.89
N PRO A 4 18.67 -3.89 -11.11
CA PRO A 4 18.62 -3.98 -9.65
C PRO A 4 17.20 -4.29 -9.16
N ASP A 5 17.08 -5.09 -8.10
CA ASP A 5 15.79 -5.53 -7.55
C ASP A 5 14.97 -4.38 -6.93
N ILE A 6 15.64 -3.31 -6.46
CA ILE A 6 15.02 -2.10 -5.91
C ILE A 6 15.72 -0.87 -6.49
N ARG A 7 14.94 0.15 -6.88
CA ARG A 7 15.43 1.43 -7.41
C ARG A 7 14.77 2.60 -6.70
N VAL A 8 15.57 3.61 -6.35
CA VAL A 8 15.10 4.89 -5.82
C VAL A 8 14.85 5.84 -7.00
N GLU A 9 13.59 6.21 -7.24
CA GLU A 9 13.22 7.09 -8.36
C GLU A 9 13.39 8.59 -8.04
N LYS A 10 13.25 8.94 -6.75
CA LYS A 10 13.29 10.33 -6.26
C LYS A 10 13.92 10.37 -4.88
N GLY A 11 14.72 11.41 -4.64
CA GLY A 11 15.44 11.59 -3.38
C GLY A 11 16.70 10.73 -3.29
N HIS A 12 17.32 10.74 -2.11
CA HIS A 12 18.41 9.85 -1.74
C HIS A 12 17.94 8.94 -0.61
N ALA A 13 18.40 7.70 -0.62
CA ALA A 13 18.25 6.78 0.49
C ALA A 13 19.63 6.25 0.84
N GLU A 14 19.96 6.26 2.12
CA GLU A 14 21.21 5.67 2.58
C GLU A 14 21.17 4.14 2.36
N PRO A 15 22.34 3.49 2.22
CA PRO A 15 22.41 2.04 2.03
C PRO A 15 21.64 1.26 3.10
N GLU A 16 21.66 1.73 4.35
CA GLU A 16 20.95 1.16 5.49
C GLU A 16 19.42 1.20 5.30
N GLU A 17 18.90 2.27 4.71
CA GLU A 17 17.46 2.42 4.46
C GLU A 17 16.98 1.47 3.36
N VAL A 18 17.78 1.33 2.28
CA VAL A 18 17.50 0.35 1.22
C VAL A 18 17.57 -1.08 1.75
N ALA A 19 18.55 -1.38 2.60
CA ALA A 19 18.68 -2.67 3.26
C ALA A 19 17.49 -2.97 4.18
N ALA A 20 17.03 -2.00 4.96
CA ALA A 20 15.88 -2.14 5.84
C ALA A 20 14.60 -2.46 5.05
N ILE A 21 14.34 -1.74 3.96
CA ILE A 21 13.19 -2.01 3.07
C ILE A 21 13.29 -3.41 2.47
N THR A 22 14.47 -3.80 2.00
CA THR A 22 14.72 -5.15 1.45
C THR A 22 14.42 -6.23 2.49
N ALA A 23 14.93 -6.08 3.71
CA ALA A 23 14.71 -7.02 4.81
C ALA A 23 13.23 -7.16 5.15
N ILE A 24 12.49 -6.04 5.20
CA ILE A 24 11.04 -6.05 5.44
C ILE A 24 10.31 -6.80 4.32
N LEU A 25 10.64 -6.52 3.05
CA LEU A 25 10.00 -7.18 1.91
C LEU A 25 10.24 -8.69 1.92
N LEU A 26 11.48 -9.12 2.21
CA LEU A 26 11.83 -10.54 2.33
C LEU A 26 11.10 -11.20 3.51
N ALA A 27 11.06 -10.56 4.67
CA ALA A 27 10.32 -11.08 5.82
C ALA A 27 8.81 -11.20 5.53
N ARG A 28 8.23 -10.25 4.79
CA ARG A 28 6.83 -10.29 4.36
C ARG A 28 6.56 -11.39 3.34
N ALA A 29 7.49 -11.62 2.42
CA ALA A 29 7.40 -12.71 1.46
C ALA A 29 7.48 -14.08 2.15
N ALA A 30 8.36 -14.23 3.14
CA ALA A 30 8.51 -15.46 3.93
C ALA A 30 7.29 -15.74 4.83
N THR A 31 6.62 -14.70 5.31
CA THR A 31 5.43 -14.81 6.19
C THR A 31 4.10 -14.89 5.43
N ARG A 32 4.13 -15.15 4.12
CA ARG A 32 2.92 -15.17 3.29
C ARG A 32 1.96 -16.25 3.81
N PRO A 33 0.78 -15.88 4.34
CA PRO A 33 -0.19 -16.88 4.78
C PRO A 33 -0.61 -17.73 3.58
N SER A 34 -0.73 -19.04 3.79
CA SER A 34 -1.29 -19.97 2.79
C SER A 34 -2.55 -19.34 2.22
N ALA A 35 -2.64 -19.26 0.89
CA ALA A 35 -3.62 -18.47 0.18
C ALA A 35 -5.01 -18.66 0.81
N ALA A 36 -5.44 -17.66 1.58
CA ALA A 36 -6.80 -17.64 2.10
C ALA A 36 -7.73 -17.72 0.89
N PRO A 37 -8.79 -18.55 0.92
CA PRO A 37 -9.73 -18.66 -0.18
C PRO A 37 -10.13 -17.25 -0.59
N ALA A 38 -10.03 -16.94 -1.89
CA ALA A 38 -10.23 -15.61 -2.42
C ALA A 38 -11.49 -14.99 -1.81
N HIS A 39 -11.32 -14.10 -0.81
CA HIS A 39 -12.44 -13.42 -0.21
C HIS A 39 -13.09 -12.61 -1.33
N ARG A 40 -14.30 -13.06 -1.72
CA ARG A 40 -15.09 -12.42 -2.75
C ARG A 40 -15.25 -10.95 -2.40
N GLY A 41 -14.73 -10.09 -3.27
CA GLY A 41 -14.89 -8.64 -3.21
C GLY A 41 -14.12 -7.97 -2.08
N ARG A 42 -12.93 -7.44 -2.37
CA ARG A 42 -12.41 -6.35 -1.54
C ARG A 42 -13.45 -5.23 -1.55
N ALA A 43 -13.75 -4.68 -0.37
CA ALA A 43 -14.39 -3.38 -0.25
C ALA A 43 -13.53 -2.39 -1.04
N ARG A 44 -13.93 -2.13 -2.28
CA ARG A 44 -13.35 -1.07 -3.09
C ARG A 44 -13.44 0.17 -2.24
N ALA A 45 -12.32 0.86 -1.99
CA ALA A 45 -12.38 2.20 -1.43
C ALA A 45 -13.36 2.95 -2.34
N GLY A 46 -14.55 3.23 -1.80
CA GLY A 46 -15.62 3.83 -2.56
C GLY A 46 -15.19 5.26 -2.76
N TRP A 47 -14.41 5.52 -3.81
CA TRP A 47 -14.11 6.87 -4.27
C TRP A 47 -15.47 7.50 -4.55
N ARG A 48 -16.00 8.20 -3.54
CA ARG A 48 -17.32 8.79 -3.59
C ARG A 48 -17.21 9.95 -4.56
N ARG A 49 -18.10 9.97 -5.54
CA ARG A 49 -18.33 11.13 -6.39
C ARG A 49 -18.92 12.22 -5.51
N LEU A 50 -18.07 13.12 -5.02
CA LEU A 50 -18.46 14.20 -4.11
C LEU A 50 -19.58 15.06 -4.70
N GLU A 51 -19.66 15.15 -6.04
CA GLU A 51 -20.72 15.85 -6.77
C GLU A 51 -22.13 15.25 -6.59
N ARG A 52 -22.24 14.02 -6.08
CA ARG A 52 -23.53 13.34 -5.78
C ARG A 52 -23.86 13.29 -4.29
N GLU A 53 -22.97 13.78 -3.44
CA GLU A 53 -23.18 13.87 -2.00
C GLU A 53 -23.93 15.19 -1.70
N SER A 54 -25.06 15.14 -1.00
CA SER A 54 -25.71 16.38 -0.54
C SER A 54 -24.77 17.10 0.43
N GLY A 55 -24.61 18.42 0.26
CA GLY A 55 -23.56 19.25 0.85
C GLY A 55 -23.33 19.10 2.37
N PHE A 56 -22.11 19.50 2.75
CA PHE A 56 -21.50 19.57 4.10
C PHE A 56 -21.87 18.44 5.08
N ARG A 57 -20.95 17.49 5.22
CA ARG A 57 -20.94 16.56 6.35
C ARG A 57 -20.20 17.19 7.52
N ALA A 58 -20.69 16.95 8.73
CA ALA A 58 -20.10 17.53 9.93
C ALA A 58 -18.62 17.13 10.08
N PRO A 59 -17.73 18.03 10.55
CA PRO A 59 -16.27 17.82 10.58
C PRO A 59 -15.80 16.60 11.38
N HIS A 60 -16.67 16.04 12.22
CA HIS A 60 -16.37 14.95 13.14
C HIS A 60 -16.85 13.57 12.65
N SER A 61 -17.40 13.45 11.44
CA SER A 61 -17.78 12.13 10.89
C SER A 61 -16.62 11.50 10.12
N TRP A 62 -16.01 10.45 10.68
CA TRP A 62 -15.10 9.57 9.95
C TRP A 62 -15.84 8.28 9.62
N ARG A 63 -16.12 8.06 8.33
CA ARG A 63 -16.71 6.83 7.78
C ARG A 63 -16.07 6.46 6.46
#